data_AF-A0A447TZD5-F1
#
_entry.id   AF-A0A447TZD5-F1
#
_cell.length_a   1.000
_cell.length_b   1.000
_cell.length_c   1.000
_cell.angle_alpha   90.00
_cell.angle_beta   90.00
_cell.angle_gamma   90.00
#
_symmetry.space_group_name_H-M   'P 1'
#
loop_
_entity.id
_entity.type
_entity.pdbx_description
1 polymer ?
#
loop_
_entity_poly.entity_id
_entity_poly.type
_entity_poly.pdbx_seq_one_letter_code
_entity_poly.pdbx_strand_id
1 'polypeptide(L)' 'MQLFTFTNTPFSEFLMTSPDCSTLRPQFDPILLDEPVPVNGRIHKSVLDKPGFGVELNRDCHLKRPYSH' A
#
# COMPACT_ATOMS: atom_id res chain seq x y z
N MET A 1 3.39 -5.14 7.08
CA MET A 1 3.81 -3.73 7.12
C MET A 1 4.45 -3.54 8.49
N GLN A 2 5.72 -3.16 8.58
CA GLN A 2 6.52 -3.38 9.81
C GLN A 2 6.93 -2.07 10.48
N LEU A 3 6.56 -0.94 9.88
CA LEU A 3 7.10 0.36 10.23
C LEU A 3 6.52 0.94 11.53
N PHE A 4 5.30 0.52 11.92
CA PHE A 4 4.61 1.02 13.12
C PHE A 4 5.14 0.45 14.46
N THR A 5 6.04 -0.54 14.42
CA THR A 5 6.64 -1.13 15.63
C THR A 5 7.95 -0.47 16.05
N PHE A 6 8.49 0.44 15.25
CA PHE A 6 9.79 1.08 15.52
C PHE A 6 9.62 2.41 16.26
N THR A 7 10.18 2.50 17.47
CA THR A 7 10.12 3.71 18.29
C THR A 7 10.87 4.89 17.68
N ASN A 8 11.82 4.62 16.79
CA ASN A 8 12.63 5.60 16.07
C ASN A 8 12.09 5.95 14.67
N THR A 9 10.86 5.55 14.32
CA THR A 9 10.18 5.96 13.08
C THR A 9 8.95 6.81 13.39
N PRO A 10 9.14 8.12 13.71
CA PRO A 10 8.05 8.99 14.18
C PRO A 10 7.06 9.40 13.09
N PHE A 11 7.43 9.25 11.81
CA PHE A 11 6.57 9.49 10.66
C PHE A 11 6.96 8.56 9.50
N SER A 12 6.12 8.51 8.48
CA SER A 12 6.31 7.69 7.29
C SER A 12 6.03 8.51 6.05
N GLU A 13 6.70 8.16 4.95
CA GLU A 13 6.50 8.80 3.66
C GLU A 13 5.30 8.20 2.92
N PHE A 14 4.56 9.05 2.20
CA PHE A 14 3.57 8.62 1.22
C PHE A 14 3.90 9.29 -0.11
N LEU A 15 4.33 8.50 -1.10
CA LEU A 15 4.66 9.00 -2.43
C LEU A 15 3.36 9.19 -3.23
N MET A 16 3.07 10.42 -3.62
CA MET A 16 1.92 10.73 -4.47
C MET A 16 2.12 10.12 -5.86
N THR A 17 1.27 9.16 -6.21
CA THR A 17 1.27 8.49 -7.53
C THR A 17 0.17 9.02 -8.46
N SER A 18 -0.63 9.99 -8.00
CA SER A 18 -1.56 10.74 -8.86
C SER A 18 -0.75 11.56 -9.87
N PRO A 19 -1.13 11.57 -11.17
CA PRO A 19 -0.38 12.30 -12.21
C PRO A 19 -0.14 13.78 -11.92
N ASP A 20 -1.07 14.40 -11.21
CA ASP A 20 -1.11 15.82 -10.85
C ASP A 20 -0.93 16.06 -9.34
N CYS A 21 -0.64 15.00 -8.57
CA CYS A 21 -0.53 15.03 -7.10
C CYS A 21 -1.78 15.57 -6.37
N SER A 22 -2.96 15.61 -7.01
CA SER A 22 -4.17 16.17 -6.40
C SER A 22 -5.03 15.14 -5.66
N THR A 23 -4.81 13.85 -5.92
CA THR A 23 -5.62 12.75 -5.35
C THR A 23 -4.78 11.71 -4.62
N LEU A 24 -5.44 11.02 -3.68
CA LEU A 24 -4.87 9.91 -2.92
C LEU A 24 -4.99 8.60 -3.71
N ARG A 25 -4.21 8.50 -4.78
CA ARG A 25 -4.03 7.23 -5.49
C ARG A 25 -3.19 6.27 -4.62
N PRO A 26 -3.56 4.98 -4.50
CA PRO A 26 -2.74 4.01 -3.77
C PRO A 26 -1.30 3.98 -4.27
N GLN A 27 -0.36 3.75 -3.35
CA GLN A 27 1.07 3.91 -3.66
C GLN A 27 1.55 2.87 -4.67
N PHE A 28 0.94 1.68 -4.67
CA PHE A 28 1.25 0.59 -5.61
C PHE A 28 0.14 0.33 -6.62
N ASP A 29 -0.76 1.28 -6.85
CA ASP A 29 -1.81 1.12 -7.86
C ASP A 29 -1.22 0.80 -9.26
N PRO A 30 -1.70 -0.24 -9.98
CA PRO A 30 -2.90 -1.04 -9.70
C PRO A 30 -2.66 -2.46 -9.14
N ILE A 31 -1.43 -2.79 -8.69
CA ILE A 31 -1.05 -4.21 -8.43
C ILE A 31 -1.58 -4.76 -7.11
N LEU A 32 -1.86 -3.91 -6.12
CA LEU A 32 -2.37 -4.30 -4.81
C LEU A 32 -3.84 -3.91 -4.67
N LEU A 33 -4.69 -4.90 -4.44
CA LEU A 33 -6.09 -4.70 -4.09
C LEU A 33 -6.19 -4.39 -2.59
N ASP A 34 -7.18 -3.55 -2.23
CA ASP A 34 -7.43 -3.10 -0.87
C ASP A 34 -6.24 -2.40 -0.18
N GLU A 35 -5.35 -1.78 -0.97
CA GLU A 35 -4.24 -1.02 -0.40
C GLU A 35 -4.76 0.19 0.39
N PRO A 36 -4.43 0.31 1.69
CA PRO A 36 -4.90 1.41 2.51
C PRO A 36 -4.19 2.72 2.14
N VAL A 37 -4.96 3.79 1.93
CA VAL A 37 -4.45 5.15 1.70
C VAL A 37 -4.58 6.02 2.94
N PRO A 38 -3.73 7.04 3.14
CA PRO A 38 -3.85 7.96 4.26
C PRO A 38 -5.18 8.72 4.24
N VAL A 39 -5.93 8.68 5.35
CA VAL A 39 -7.12 9.51 5.55
C VAL A 39 -6.73 10.69 6.43
N ASN A 40 -6.88 11.92 5.93
CA ASN A 40 -6.40 13.13 6.59
C ASN A 40 -4.90 13.05 7.00
N GLY A 41 -4.08 12.48 6.12
CA GLY A 41 -2.64 12.33 6.31
C GLY A 41 -2.25 11.31 7.38
N ARG A 42 -3.17 10.43 7.81
CA ARG A 42 -2.91 9.41 8.83
C ARG A 42 -3.50 8.07 8.42
N ILE A 43 -2.86 6.99 8.88
CA ILE A 43 -3.41 5.63 8.81
C ILE A 43 -3.56 5.15 10.26
N HIS A 44 -4.79 4.88 10.66
CA HIS A 44 -5.05 4.32 11.99
C HIS A 44 -4.70 2.84 12.02
N LYS A 45 -4.16 2.34 13.14
CA LYS A 45 -3.74 0.94 13.29
C LYS A 45 -4.82 -0.08 12.95
N SER A 46 -6.10 0.24 13.22
CA SER A 46 -7.22 -0.68 12.93
C SER A 46 -7.43 -0.94 11.44
N VAL A 47 -6.90 -0.08 10.57
CA VAL A 47 -6.94 -0.30 9.11
C VAL A 47 -6.03 -1.46 8.71
N LEU A 48 -5.08 -1.84 9.59
CA LEU A 48 -4.06 -2.86 9.34
C LEU A 48 -4.34 -4.18 10.05
N ASP A 49 -5.55 -4.39 10.57
CA ASP A 49 -5.92 -5.58 11.34
C ASP A 49 -6.11 -6.84 10.47
N LYS A 50 -6.04 -6.69 9.14
CA LYS A 50 -6.12 -7.83 8.20
C LYS A 50 -4.85 -8.70 8.28
N PRO A 51 -4.96 -10.03 8.03
CA PRO A 51 -3.80 -10.93 8.08
C PRO A 51 -2.64 -10.52 7.16
N GLY A 52 -1.41 -10.75 7.62
CA GLY A 52 -0.20 -10.49 6.83
C GLY A 52 0.00 -8.99 6.54
N PHE A 53 0.01 -8.62 5.26
CA PHE A 53 0.08 -7.21 4.83
C PHE A 53 -1.29 -6.60 4.56
N GLY A 54 -2.38 -7.38 4.69
CA GLY A 54 -3.75 -6.89 4.55
C GLY A 54 -4.19 -6.51 3.14
N VAL A 55 -3.45 -6.94 2.12
CA VAL A 55 -3.70 -6.67 0.70
C VAL A 55 -3.68 -7.96 -0.11
N GLU A 56 -4.31 -7.92 -1.28
CA GLU A 56 -4.33 -9.04 -2.22
C GLU A 56 -3.67 -8.66 -3.55
N LEU A 57 -3.09 -9.64 -4.25
CA LEU A 57 -2.51 -9.41 -5.57
C LEU A 57 -3.63 -9.24 -6.60
N ASN A 58 -3.61 -8.12 -7.33
CA ASN A 58 -4.52 -7.90 -8.44
C ASN A 58 -4.21 -8.84 -9.61
N ARG A 59 -5.11 -9.79 -9.88
CA ARG A 59 -4.97 -10.75 -10.98
C ARG A 59 -5.44 -10.23 -12.34
N ASP A 60 -6.12 -9.09 -12.38
CA ASP A 60 -6.50 -8.44 -13.63
C ASP A 60 -5.30 -7.77 -14.31
N CYS A 61 -4.22 -7.54 -13.56
CA CYS A 61 -2.94 -7.14 -14.13
C CYS A 61 -2.36 -8.26 -15.00
N HIS A 62 -1.78 -7.88 -16.14
CA HIS A 62 -1.10 -8.80 -17.06
C HIS A 62 0.23 -9.30 -16.49
N LEU A 63 0.15 -10.19 -15.49
CA LEU A 63 1.26 -10.84 -14.82
C LEU A 63 1.97 -11.80 -15.78
N LYS A 64 3.30 -11.70 -15.86
CA LYS A 64 4.13 -12.60 -16.65
C LYS A 64 4.98 -13.45 -15.73
N ARG A 65 4.93 -14.78 -15.90
CA ARG A 65 5.84 -15.73 -15.25
C ARG A 65 6.82 -16.29 -16.29
N PRO A 66 7.97 -15.64 -16.54
CA PRO A 66 8.88 -15.99 -17.63
C PRO A 66 9.67 -17.29 -17.41
N TYR A 67 9.74 -17.79 -16.17
CA TYR A 67 10.52 -18.98 -15.82
C TYR A 67 9.68 -19.99 -15.04
N SER A 68 9.94 -21.28 -15.24
CA SER A 68 9.42 -22.40 -14.45
C SER A 68 10.58 -23.22 -13.88
N HIS A 69 10.32 -23.89 -12.75
CA HIS A 69 11.20 -24.88 -12.14
C HIS A 69 10.47 -26.21 -12.06
#